data_AF-A0A354P107-F1
#
_entry.id   AF-A0A354P107-F1
#
_cell.length_a   1.000
_cell.length_b   1.000
_cell.length_c   1.000
_cell.angle_alpha   90.00
_cell.angle_beta   90.00
_cell.angle_gamma   90.00
#
_symmetry.space_group_name_H-M   'P 1'
#
loop_
_entity.id
_entity.type
_entity.pdbx_description
1 polymer ?
#
loop_
_entity_poly.entity_id
_entity_poly.type
_entity_poly.pdbx_seq_one_letter_code
_entity_poly.pdbx_strand_id
1 'polypeptide(L)'
;MTTEYNKPLPRLVNEAVSRPFWDAAKRHELVMPRCLNCSNMFFYPREQCPNCYSDNTEWVPVSGKGRVYSYTVVYQPANRA
;
A
#
# COMPACT_ATOMS: atom_id res chain seq x y z
N MET A 1 11.63 -20.76 -17.14
CA MET A 1 11.55 -19.63 -18.09
C MET A 1 10.40 -18.75 -17.64
N THR A 2 10.69 -17.66 -16.93
CA THR A 2 9.67 -16.68 -16.54
C THR A 2 9.32 -15.86 -17.76
N THR A 3 8.08 -15.95 -18.23
CA THR A 3 7.53 -15.14 -19.31
C THR A 3 7.83 -13.65 -19.05
N GLU A 4 8.42 -12.96 -20.03
CA GLU A 4 8.81 -11.56 -19.89
C GLU A 4 7.59 -10.67 -19.58
N TYR A 5 7.63 -9.92 -18.48
CA TYR A 5 6.51 -9.09 -18.03
C TYR A 5 6.49 -7.77 -18.80
N ASN A 6 5.68 -7.71 -19.87
CA ASN A 6 5.63 -6.58 -20.81
C ASN A 6 4.56 -5.51 -20.46
N LYS A 7 3.95 -5.57 -19.28
CA LYS A 7 2.99 -4.57 -18.81
C LYS A 7 3.72 -3.43 -18.07
N PRO A 8 3.18 -2.20 -18.08
CA PRO A 8 3.80 -1.09 -17.36
C PRO A 8 3.93 -1.40 -15.86
N LEU A 9 5.12 -1.17 -15.32
CA LEU A 9 5.39 -1.30 -13.89
C LEU A 9 4.90 -0.06 -13.14
N PRO A 10 4.45 -0.20 -11.88
CA PRO A 10 4.15 0.94 -11.02
C PRO A 10 5.38 1.83 -10.87
N ARG A 11 5.21 3.15 -11.07
CA ARG A 11 6.24 4.12 -10.70
C ARG A 11 6.18 4.33 -9.20
N LEU A 12 7.27 4.02 -8.50
CA LEU A 12 7.36 4.25 -7.05
C LEU A 12 7.60 5.74 -6.79
N VAL A 13 6.53 6.48 -6.51
CA VAL A 13 6.62 7.87 -6.05
C VAL A 13 6.95 7.82 -4.55
N ASN A 14 7.95 8.61 -4.11
CA ASN A 14 8.46 8.62 -2.73
C ASN A 14 8.91 7.22 -2.28
N GLU A 15 9.92 6.69 -2.97
CA GLU A 15 10.40 5.32 -2.77
C GLU A 15 10.79 5.04 -1.32
N ALA A 16 11.44 5.98 -0.62
CA ALA A 16 11.82 5.79 0.79
C ALA A 16 10.62 5.48 1.69
N VAL A 17 9.49 6.18 1.48
CA VAL A 17 8.27 6.03 2.29
C VAL A 17 7.50 4.77 1.92
N SER A 18 7.50 4.40 0.63
CA SER A 18 6.72 3.27 0.12
C SER A 18 7.50 1.95 0.05
N ARG A 19 8.84 1.96 0.17
CA ARG A 19 9.70 0.76 0.09
C ARG A 19 9.28 -0.36 1.05
N PRO A 20 8.92 -0.10 2.33
CA PRO A 20 8.46 -1.16 3.23
C PRO A 20 7.23 -1.91 2.71
N PHE A 21 6.29 -1.20 2.08
CA PHE A 21 5.12 -1.81 1.44
C PHE A 21 5.53 -2.72 0.27
N TRP A 22 6.39 -2.24 -0.63
CA TRP A 22 6.81 -3.01 -1.80
C TRP A 22 7.68 -4.22 -1.46
N ASP A 23 8.56 -4.10 -0.47
CA ASP A 23 9.38 -5.23 -0.02
C ASP A 23 8.55 -6.29 0.72
N ALA A 24 7.54 -5.88 1.50
CA ALA A 24 6.56 -6.80 2.06
C ALA A 24 5.71 -7.48 0.98
N ALA A 25 5.28 -6.73 -0.05
CA ALA A 25 4.53 -7.29 -1.17
C ALA A 25 5.30 -8.38 -1.93
N LYS A 26 6.62 -8.21 -2.13
CA LYS A 26 7.49 -9.26 -2.70
C LYS A 26 7.54 -10.53 -1.85
N ARG A 27 7.27 -10.43 -0.55
CA ARG A 27 7.17 -11.55 0.41
C ARG A 27 5.75 -12.06 0.64
N HIS A 28 4.76 -11.56 -0.11
CA HIS A 28 3.34 -11.87 0.09
C HIS A 28 2.78 -11.46 1.48
N GLU A 29 3.33 -10.40 2.06
CA GLU A 29 2.89 -9.84 3.34
C GLU A 29 2.11 -8.54 3.12
N LEU A 30 0.98 -8.37 3.81
CA LEU A 30 0.28 -7.10 3.88
C LEU A 30 0.73 -6.34 5.13
N VAL A 31 1.25 -5.14 4.93
CA VAL A 31 1.71 -4.23 5.99
C VAL A 31 1.02 -2.89 5.89
N MET A 32 0.85 -2.21 7.03
CA MET A 32 0.30 -0.86 7.10
C MET A 32 1.10 0.02 8.08
N PRO A 33 1.22 1.33 7.79
CA PRO A 33 1.69 2.31 8.76
C PRO A 33 0.78 2.38 9.99
N ARG A 34 1.37 2.41 11.17
CA ARG A 34 0.74 2.69 12.45
C ARG A 34 1.51 3.80 13.16
N CYS A 35 0.82 4.82 13.62
CA CYS A 35 1.43 5.87 14.44
C CYS A 35 1.65 5.37 15.86
N LEU A 36 2.86 5.50 16.38
CA LEU A 36 3.21 5.10 17.75
C LEU A 36 2.68 6.07 18.81
N ASN A 37 2.38 7.32 18.44
CA ASN A 37 1.87 8.33 19.38
C ASN A 37 0.35 8.26 19.57
N CYS A 38 -0.42 8.08 18.49
CA CYS A 38 -1.89 8.08 18.56
C CYS A 38 -2.54 6.74 18.18
N SER A 39 -1.74 5.70 17.88
CA SER A 39 -2.21 4.38 17.43
C SER A 39 -3.01 4.36 16.12
N ASN A 40 -3.17 5.50 15.43
CA ASN A 40 -3.89 5.54 14.16
C ASN A 40 -3.17 4.71 13.09
N MET A 41 -3.90 3.82 12.43
CA MET A 41 -3.46 3.12 11.23
C MET A 41 -3.95 3.88 10.00
N PHE A 42 -3.13 4.02 8.97
CA PHE A 42 -3.47 4.82 7.81
C PHE A 42 -2.83 4.30 6.52
N PHE A 43 -3.47 4.60 5.40
CA PHE A 43 -2.95 4.38 4.05
C PHE A 43 -3.52 5.48 3.16
N TYR A 44 -2.82 6.09 2.20
CA TYR A 44 -1.55 5.80 1.53
C TYR A 44 -0.27 6.08 2.36
N PRO A 45 0.90 5.46 2.07
CA PRO A 45 2.18 5.76 2.72
C PRO A 45 2.46 7.27 2.81
N ARG A 46 2.72 7.74 4.03
CA ARG A 46 3.12 9.13 4.34
C ARG A 46 4.23 9.10 5.38
N GLU A 47 5.08 10.12 5.37
CA GLU A 47 6.12 10.32 6.38
C GLU A 47 5.53 10.64 7.76
N GLN A 48 4.36 11.29 7.79
CA GLN A 48 3.70 11.76 9.00
C GLN A 48 2.30 11.19 9.12
N CYS A 49 1.88 10.96 10.36
CA CYS A 49 0.54 10.54 10.70
C CYS A 49 -0.48 11.60 10.27
N PRO A 50 -1.52 11.26 9.47
CA PRO A 50 -2.52 12.22 9.04
C PRO A 50 -3.48 12.67 10.17
N ASN A 51 -3.45 12.00 11.32
CA ASN A 51 -4.30 12.31 12.46
C ASN A 51 -3.63 13.27 13.46
N CYS A 52 -2.36 13.03 13.80
CA CYS A 52 -1.65 13.78 14.85
C CYS A 52 -0.34 14.45 14.40
N TYR A 53 0.03 14.32 13.11
CA TYR A 53 1.23 14.91 12.50
C TYR A 53 2.58 14.44 13.05
N SER A 54 2.59 13.48 13.97
CA SER A 54 3.82 12.80 14.39
C SER A 54 4.44 12.02 13.23
N ASP A 55 5.77 12.07 13.11
CA ASP A 55 6.61 11.25 12.23
C ASP A 55 6.94 9.88 12.84
N ASN A 56 6.63 9.67 14.12
CA ASN A 56 6.86 8.43 14.84
C ASN A 56 5.86 7.35 14.40
N THR A 57 6.20 6.68 13.31
CA THR A 57 5.37 5.67 12.64
C THR A 57 6.16 4.40 12.40
N GLU A 58 5.48 3.27 12.51
CA GLU A 58 6.04 1.95 12.24
C GLU A 58 5.21 1.23 11.17
N TRP A 59 5.84 0.31 10.44
CA TRP A 59 5.15 -0.61 9.53
C TRP A 59 4.84 -1.91 10.25
N VAL A 60 3.56 -2.24 10.38
CA VAL A 60 3.10 -3.45 11.06
C VAL A 60 2.43 -4.42 10.10
N PRO A 61 2.62 -5.74 10.25
CA PRO A 61 1.87 -6.72 9.50
C PRO A 61 0.39 -6.70 9.91
N VAL A 62 -0.49 -6.91 8.94
CA VAL A 62 -1.93 -7.01 9.17
C VAL A 62 -2.47 -8.34 8.65
N SER A 63 -3.58 -8.80 9.22
CA SER A 63 -4.13 -10.13 8.91
C SER A 63 -4.63 -10.30 7.46
N GLY A 64 -4.79 -9.22 6.70
CA GLY A 64 -5.45 -9.24 5.38
C GLY A 64 -6.97 -9.42 5.42
N LYS A 65 -7.56 -9.66 6.60
CA LYS A 65 -9.01 -9.75 6.76
C LYS A 65 -9.62 -8.34 6.77
N GLY A 66 -10.73 -8.18 6.05
CA GLY A 66 -11.44 -6.92 5.96
C GLY A 66 -12.91 -7.12 5.59
N ARG A 67 -13.63 -6.01 5.47
CA ARG A 67 -15.02 -5.96 4.98
C ARG A 67 -15.06 -5.01 3.80
N VAL A 68 -15.89 -5.32 2.81
CA VAL A 68 -16.13 -4.39 1.69
C VAL A 68 -16.84 -3.16 2.23
N TYR A 69 -16.17 -2.01 2.16
CA TYR A 69 -16.74 -0.71 2.51
C TYR A 69 -17.62 -0.18 1.38
N SER A 70 -17.10 -0.23 0.15
CA SER A 70 -17.80 0.14 -1.08
C SER A 70 -17.20 -0.63 -2.27
N TYR A 71 -17.94 -0.74 -3.37
CA TYR A 71 -17.46 -1.36 -4.61
C TYR A 71 -18.07 -0.69 -5.84
N THR A 72 -17.43 -0.88 -6.98
CA THR A 72 -17.96 -0.53 -8.31
C THR A 72 -17.63 -1.65 -9.30
N VAL A 73 -18.32 -1.70 -10.44
CA VAL A 73 -18.10 -2.71 -11.49
C VAL A 73 -17.58 -2.01 -12.74
N VAL A 74 -16.40 -2.41 -13.21
CA VAL A 74 -15.79 -1.92 -14.44
C VAL A 74 -16.11 -2.89 -15.57
N TYR A 75 -17.05 -2.52 -16.44
CA TYR A 75 -17.48 -3.38 -17.57
C TYR A 75 -16.57 -3.30 -18.80
N GLN A 76 -15.78 -2.22 -18.94
CA GLN A 76 -14.92 -1.97 -20.10
C GLN A 76 -13.48 -1.71 -19.63
N PRO A 77 -12.45 -2.30 -20.27
CA PRO A 77 -11.06 -2.04 -19.93
C PRO A 77 -10.64 -0.62 -20.31
N ALA A 78 -9.67 -0.06 -19.57
CA ALA A 78 -9.14 1.29 -19.83
C ALA A 78 -8.29 1.36 -21.12
N ASN A 79 -7.75 0.23 -21.56
CA ASN A 79 -7.05 0.09 -22.83
C ASN A 79 -7.97 -0.57 -23.88
N ARG A 80 -7.94 -0.07 -25.12
CA ARG A 80 -8.46 -0.84 -26.26
C ARG A 80 -7.52 -2.02 -26.47
N ALA A 81 -8.11 -3.22 -26.57
CA ALA A 81 -7.39 -4.42 -26.96
C ALA A 81 -6.79 -4.27 -28.36
#